data_AF-A0A7C6JH45-F1
#
_entry.id   AF-A0A7C6JH45-F1
#
_cell.length_a   1.000
_cell.length_b   1.000
_cell.length_c   1.000
_cell.angle_alpha   90.00
_cell.angle_beta   90.00
_cell.angle_gamma   90.00
#
_symmetry.space_group_name_H-M   'P 1'
#
loop_
_entity.id
_entity.type
_entity.pdbx_description
1 polymer ?
#
loop_
_entity_poly.entity_id
_entity_poly.type
_entity_poly.pdbx_seq_one_letter_code
_entity_poly.pdbx_strand_id
1 'polypeptide(L)' 'LQDGGVVTTVRKTRGDDIDAACGQLAGDIRDRTRIRERLPQQGMIMIQPERA' A
#
# COMPACT_ATOMS: atom_id res chain seq x y z
N LEU A 1 21.33 -8.58 -22.13
CA LEU A 1 21.27 -9.46 -20.93
C LEU A 1 21.87 -10.81 -21.25
N GLN A 2 21.26 -11.57 -22.17
CA GLN A 2 21.82 -12.83 -22.65
C GLN A 2 23.16 -12.61 -23.39
N ASP A 3 23.21 -11.69 -24.36
CA ASP A 3 24.45 -11.33 -25.07
C ASP A 3 25.50 -10.64 -24.18
N GLY A 4 25.09 -10.19 -22.98
CA GLY A 4 25.99 -9.62 -21.98
C GLY A 4 26.55 -10.64 -20.99
N GLY A 5 26.34 -11.94 -21.24
CA GLY A 5 26.81 -13.02 -20.35
C GLY A 5 26.02 -13.18 -19.05
N VAL A 6 24.87 -12.52 -18.90
CA VAL A 6 24.04 -12.59 -17.69
C VAL A 6 22.99 -13.68 -17.86
N VAL A 7 23.01 -14.67 -16.96
CA VAL A 7 21.98 -15.71 -16.89
C VAL A 7 20.64 -15.05 -16.57
N THR A 8 19.72 -15.11 -17.52
CA THR A 8 18.39 -14.51 -17.40
C THR A 8 17.34 -15.52 -17.82
N THR A 9 16.25 -15.58 -17.05
CA THR A 9 15.11 -16.47 -17.32
C THR A 9 13.82 -15.68 -17.23
N VAL A 10 12.86 -16.04 -18.09
CA VAL A 10 11.50 -15.47 -18.04
C VAL A 10 10.64 -16.34 -17.14
N ARG A 11 9.96 -15.72 -16.17
CA ARG A 11 9.02 -16.43 -15.30
C ARG A 11 7.67 -16.60 -16.00
N LYS A 12 7.09 -17.79 -15.92
CA LYS A 12 5.70 -18.02 -16.34
C LYS A 12 4.75 -17.36 -15.33
N THR A 13 3.70 -16.72 -15.84
CA THR A 13 2.60 -16.22 -15.01
C THR A 13 1.87 -17.39 -14.35
N ARG A 14 1.55 -17.27 -13.06
CA ARG A 14 0.87 -18.28 -12.25
C ARG A 14 -0.19 -17.59 -11.40
N GLY A 15 -1.39 -18.16 -11.32
CA GLY A 15 -2.48 -17.66 -10.48
C GLY A 15 -3.19 -16.40 -11.01
N ASP A 16 -3.12 -16.14 -12.31
CA ASP A 16 -3.77 -14.98 -12.95
C ASP A 16 -5.31 -15.09 -12.95
N ASP A 17 -5.82 -16.31 -13.02
CA ASP A 17 -7.23 -16.67 -12.97
C ASP A 17 -7.86 -16.49 -11.58
N ILE A 18 -7.03 -16.30 -10.55
CA ILE A 18 -7.44 -16.15 -9.15
C ILE A 18 -6.84 -14.89 -8.51
N ASP A 19 -6.45 -13.90 -9.31
CA ASP A 19 -5.89 -12.62 -8.86
C ASP A 19 -4.68 -12.76 -7.89
N ALA A 20 -3.88 -13.82 -8.09
CA ALA A 20 -2.75 -14.17 -7.23
C ALA A 20 -1.39 -14.08 -7.94
N ALA A 21 -1.35 -13.64 -9.20
CA ALA A 21 -0.09 -13.42 -9.89
C ALA A 21 0.69 -12.23 -9.28
N CYS A 22 1.97 -12.15 -9.64
CA CYS A 22 2.83 -11.04 -9.20
C CYS A 22 2.17 -9.68 -9.52
N GLY A 23 1.94 -8.86 -8.50
CA GLY A 23 1.34 -7.52 -8.62
C GLY A 23 -0.17 -7.45 -8.45
N GLN A 24 -0.88 -8.58 -8.35
CA GLN A 24 -2.35 -8.61 -8.19
C GLN A 24 -2.81 -8.60 -6.73
N LEU A 25 -1.92 -8.89 -5.78
CA LEU A 25 -2.27 -9.00 -4.35
C LEU A 25 -2.60 -7.63 -3.73
N ALA A 26 -3.87 -7.22 -3.82
CA ALA A 26 -4.37 -5.96 -3.26
C ALA A 26 -4.57 -6.04 -1.73
N GLY A 27 -4.99 -7.21 -1.22
CA GLY A 27 -5.32 -7.41 0.20
C GLY A 27 -6.46 -6.49 0.70
N ASP A 28 -6.71 -6.51 2.01
CA ASP A 28 -7.58 -5.54 2.68
C ASP A 28 -6.69 -4.49 3.38
N ILE A 29 -6.63 -3.28 2.81
CA ILE A 29 -5.72 -2.22 3.26
C ILE A 29 -6.52 -0.99 3.67
N ARG A 30 -6.35 -0.57 4.93
CA ARG A 30 -6.82 0.72 5.43
C ARG A 30 -5.81 1.81 5.07
N ASP A 31 -5.96 2.39 3.87
CA ASP A 31 -5.13 3.50 3.41
C ASP A 31 -5.27 4.74 4.31
N ARG A 32 -4.15 5.21 4.85
CA ARG A 32 -4.05 6.42 5.68
C ARG A 32 -3.27 7.55 4.99
N THR A 33 -2.88 7.37 3.74
CA THR A 33 -2.24 8.44 2.98
C THR A 33 -3.23 9.59 2.74
N ARG A 34 -2.71 10.83 2.75
CA ARG A 34 -3.49 12.08 2.58
C ARG A 34 -4.67 12.24 3.56
N ILE A 35 -4.61 11.59 4.73
CA ILE A 35 -5.69 11.66 5.71
C ILE A 35 -5.97 13.09 6.19
N ARG A 36 -4.96 13.97 6.24
CA ARG A 36 -5.12 15.39 6.61
C ARG A 36 -5.87 16.22 5.55
N GLU A 37 -5.74 15.85 4.28
CA GLU A 37 -6.50 16.48 3.18
C GLU A 37 -7.95 15.96 3.16
N ARG A 38 -8.13 14.67 3.43
CA ARG A 38 -9.45 14.00 3.46
C ARG A 38 -10.25 14.32 4.73
N LEU A 39 -9.58 14.50 5.87
CA LEU A 39 -10.16 14.86 7.16
C LEU A 39 -9.48 16.16 7.67
N PRO A 40 -9.84 17.33 7.12
CA PRO A 40 -9.26 18.61 7.54
C PRO A 40 -9.61 19.00 8.98
N GLN A 41 -10.66 18.40 9.54
CA GLN A 41 -11.14 18.63 10.90
C GLN A 41 -10.94 17.38 11.78
N GLN A 42 -9.72 16.83 11.83
CA GLN A 42 -9.43 15.86 12.89
C GLN A 42 -9.69 16.57 14.22
N GLY A 43 -10.80 16.20 14.86
CA GLY A 43 -11.43 16.94 15.94
C GLY A 43 -10.38 17.37 16.95
N MET A 44 -10.20 18.67 17.09
CA MET A 44 -9.45 19.24 18.20
C MET A 44 -10.14 18.71 19.47
N ILE A 45 -9.53 17.74 20.12
CA ILE A 45 -9.98 17.31 21.44
C ILE A 45 -9.59 18.48 22.33
N MET A 46 -10.58 19.26 22.74
CA MET A 46 -10.41 20.32 23.72
C MET A 46 -10.01 19.66 25.04
N ILE A 47 -8.71 19.60 25.32
CA ILE A 47 -8.22 19.14 26.62
C ILE A 47 -8.57 20.25 27.61
N GLN A 48 -9.58 20.00 28.44
CA GLN A 48 -9.95 20.90 29.53
C GLN A 48 -8.75 20.94 30.50
N PRO A 49 -8.11 22.09 30.73
CA PRO A 49 -7.08 22.16 31.76
C PRO A 49 -7.74 21.87 33.10
N GLU A 50 -7.23 20.87 33.82
CA GLU A 50 -7.64 20.65 35.20
C GLU A 50 -7.28 21.90 36.00
N ARG A 51 -8.24 22.36 36.80
CA ARG A 51 -8.31 23.69 37.42
C ARG A 51 -7.04 23.98 38.25
N ALA A 52 -6.66 25.27 38.22
CA ALA A 52 -5.51 25.89 38.88
C ALA A 52 -5.37 25.58 40.38
#